data_AF-A0A431VYZ5-F1
#
_entry.id   AF-A0A431VYZ5-F1
#
_cell.length_a   1.000
_cell.length_b   1.000
_cell.length_c   1.000
_cell.angle_alpha   90.00
_cell.angle_beta   90.00
_cell.angle_gamma   90.00
#
_symmetry.space_group_name_H-M   'P 1'
#
loop_
_entity.id
_entity.type
_entity.pdbx_description
1 polymer ?
#
loop_
_entity_poly.entity_id
_entity_poly.type
_entity_poly.pdbx_seq_one_letter_code
_entity_poly.pdbx_strand_id
1 'polypeptide(L)'
;MKHVLFAKIVRSPLFSLFIWWYVIGAYYIVFFSPFESSLEIRRFMIFLVLLVPILLILIQFLYNQKNPKDPITFKRGFLPWEFHEVDEGQKWITYNACRNVYIYYSIALPISIVLYALLRNIDNIPLLLIGLLGTGQYLVYWFTMRKLNGF
;
A
#
# COMPACT_ATOMS: atom_id res chain seq x y z
N MET A 1 19.98 12.24 -11.63
CA MET A 1 20.02 11.55 -10.32
C MET A 1 18.68 11.59 -9.56
N LYS A 2 18.05 12.77 -9.34
CA LYS A 2 16.76 12.88 -8.60
C LYS A 2 15.57 12.13 -9.26
N HIS A 3 15.50 12.11 -10.59
CA HIS A 3 14.41 11.42 -11.32
C HIS A 3 14.42 9.90 -11.12
N VAL A 4 15.60 9.29 -11.05
CA VAL A 4 15.77 7.83 -10.86
C VAL A 4 15.37 7.42 -9.43
N LEU A 5 15.69 8.24 -8.44
CA LEU A 5 15.34 7.98 -7.04
C LEU A 5 13.82 8.02 -6.82
N PHE A 6 13.13 9.01 -7.38
CA PHE A 6 11.67 9.13 -7.28
C PHE A 6 10.96 7.90 -7.85
N ALA A 7 11.35 7.48 -9.06
CA ALA A 7 10.80 6.29 -9.68
C ALA A 7 11.06 5.04 -8.83
N LYS A 8 12.26 4.89 -8.25
CA LYS A 8 12.60 3.76 -7.38
C LYS A 8 11.76 3.72 -6.10
N ILE A 9 11.46 4.87 -5.51
CA ILE A 9 10.63 4.97 -4.30
C ILE A 9 9.18 4.66 -4.61
N VAL A 10 8.58 5.32 -5.62
CA VAL A 10 7.17 5.12 -6.00
C VAL A 10 6.91 3.70 -6.47
N ARG A 11 7.94 3.07 -7.05
CA ARG A 11 7.94 1.66 -7.36
C ARG A 11 7.99 0.87 -6.03
N SER A 12 9.00 0.95 -5.18
CA SER A 12 9.12 0.12 -3.96
C SER A 12 7.81 -0.32 -3.24
N PRO A 13 7.68 -1.60 -2.83
CA PRO A 13 6.51 -2.09 -2.06
C PRO A 13 6.29 -1.33 -0.74
N LEU A 14 7.32 -0.67 -0.22
CA LEU A 14 7.23 0.20 0.96
C LEU A 14 6.39 1.45 0.70
N PHE A 15 6.35 1.96 -0.52
CA PHE A 15 5.49 3.07 -0.89
C PHE A 15 4.01 2.66 -0.88
N SER A 16 3.71 1.45 -1.36
CA SER A 16 2.36 0.88 -1.24
C SER A 16 1.96 0.65 0.22
N LEU A 17 2.88 0.16 1.05
CA LEU A 17 2.65 0.04 2.50
C LEU A 17 2.41 1.40 3.16
N PHE A 18 3.15 2.44 2.76
CA PHE A 18 2.93 3.81 3.24
C PHE A 18 1.55 4.34 2.84
N ILE A 19 1.13 4.16 1.58
CA ILE A 19 -0.21 4.55 1.12
C ILE A 19 -1.29 3.81 1.93
N TRP A 20 -1.09 2.52 2.19
CA TRP A 20 -2.01 1.72 3.00
C TRP A 20 -2.21 2.28 4.41
N TRP A 21 -1.11 2.57 5.11
CA TRP A 21 -1.16 3.19 6.44
C TRP A 21 -1.70 4.61 6.41
N TYR A 22 -1.41 5.37 5.35
CA TYR A 22 -1.98 6.69 5.14
C TYR A 22 -3.51 6.62 5.07
N VAL A 23 -4.08 5.67 4.32
CA VAL A 23 -5.55 5.49 4.21
C VAL A 23 -6.16 5.07 5.54
N ILE A 24 -5.55 4.12 6.25
CA ILE A 24 -6.03 3.68 7.58
C ILE A 24 -5.97 4.83 8.59
N GLY A 25 -4.84 5.55 8.64
CA GLY A 25 -4.67 6.69 9.55
C GLY A 25 -5.64 7.83 9.23
N ALA A 26 -5.84 8.13 7.95
CA ALA A 26 -6.82 9.10 7.49
C ALA A 26 -8.25 8.73 7.92
N TYR A 27 -8.63 7.47 7.74
CA TYR A 27 -9.92 6.97 8.23
C TYR A 27 -10.06 7.17 9.74
N TYR A 28 -9.03 6.77 10.52
CA TYR A 28 -9.06 6.91 11.96
C TYR A 28 -9.22 8.37 12.40
N ILE A 29 -8.48 9.29 11.77
CA ILE A 29 -8.59 10.73 12.04
C ILE A 29 -9.98 11.27 11.70
N VAL A 30 -10.59 10.85 10.58
CA VAL A 30 -11.91 11.38 10.17
C VAL A 30 -13.04 10.85 11.05
N PHE A 31 -12.99 9.59 11.47
CA PHE A 31 -14.11 8.92 12.16
C PHE A 31 -13.97 8.85 13.68
N PHE A 32 -12.75 8.79 14.21
CA PHE A 32 -12.48 8.56 15.65
C PHE A 32 -11.76 9.72 16.32
N SER A 33 -11.48 10.80 15.59
CA SER A 33 -10.95 12.00 16.20
C SER A 33 -11.90 12.52 17.29
N PRO A 34 -11.41 12.74 18.53
CA PRO A 34 -12.19 13.29 19.63
C PRO A 34 -12.43 14.80 19.49
N PHE A 35 -11.91 15.44 18.44
CA PHE A 35 -12.37 16.78 18.07
C PHE A 35 -13.87 16.67 17.80
N GLU A 36 -14.69 17.19 18.72
CA GLU A 36 -16.10 17.52 18.51
C GLU A 36 -16.16 18.59 17.43
N SER A 37 -15.93 18.13 16.21
CA SER A 37 -15.48 18.96 15.15
C SER A 37 -16.75 19.45 14.46
N SER A 38 -17.01 20.75 14.54
CA SER A 38 -17.94 21.41 13.65
C SER A 38 -17.78 20.85 12.23
N LEU A 39 -18.88 20.78 11.47
CA LEU A 39 -18.91 20.19 10.13
C LEU A 39 -17.74 20.67 9.24
N GLU A 40 -17.29 21.91 9.44
CA GLU A 40 -16.17 22.52 8.73
C GLU A 40 -14.80 21.90 9.03
N ILE A 41 -14.51 21.54 10.28
CA ILE A 41 -13.24 20.86 10.62
C ILE A 41 -13.20 19.47 9.99
N ARG A 42 -14.33 18.74 9.97
CA ARG A 42 -14.40 17.43 9.31
C ARG A 42 -14.19 17.54 7.80
N ARG A 43 -14.79 18.55 7.15
CA ARG A 43 -14.56 18.85 5.73
C ARG A 43 -13.11 19.19 5.44
N PHE A 44 -12.48 19.99 6.30
CA PHE A 44 -11.08 20.33 6.18
C PHE A 44 -10.16 19.10 6.30
N MET A 45 -10.44 18.20 7.25
CA MET A 45 -9.69 16.95 7.38
C MET A 45 -9.86 16.04 6.16
N ILE A 46 -11.09 15.90 5.65
CA ILE A 46 -11.34 15.16 4.39
C ILE A 46 -10.56 15.79 3.24
N PHE A 47 -10.54 17.11 3.14
CA PHE A 47 -9.77 17.81 2.12
C PHE A 47 -8.27 17.49 2.21
N LEU A 48 -7.67 17.54 3.41
CA LEU A 48 -6.26 17.17 3.62
C LEU A 48 -5.99 15.70 3.27
N VAL A 49 -6.94 14.81 3.56
CA VAL A 49 -6.86 13.39 3.21
C VAL A 49 -6.90 13.17 1.69
N LEU A 50 -7.69 13.96 0.96
CA LEU A 50 -7.77 13.89 -0.49
C LEU A 50 -6.63 14.63 -1.19
N LEU A 51 -6.00 15.60 -0.52
CA LEU A 51 -4.91 16.38 -1.09
C LEU A 51 -3.69 15.51 -1.42
N VAL A 52 -3.34 14.55 -0.57
CA VAL A 52 -2.18 13.67 -0.80
C VAL A 52 -2.32 12.82 -2.08
N PRO A 53 -3.41 12.06 -2.30
CA PRO A 53 -3.56 11.31 -3.55
C PRO A 53 -3.61 12.23 -4.78
N ILE A 54 -4.22 13.42 -4.67
CA ILE A 54 -4.21 14.42 -5.76
C ILE A 54 -2.79 14.86 -6.09
N LEU A 55 -1.97 15.18 -5.07
CA LEU A 55 -0.57 15.56 -5.25
C LEU A 55 0.25 14.41 -5.85
N LEU A 56 0.02 13.17 -5.42
CA LEU A 56 0.70 12.00 -6.00
C LEU A 56 0.38 11.84 -7.49
N ILE A 57 -0.89 11.98 -7.88
CA ILE A 57 -1.32 11.96 -9.29
C ILE A 57 -0.67 13.09 -10.07
N LEU A 58 -0.62 14.31 -9.51
CA LEU A 58 0.00 15.46 -10.16
C LEU A 58 1.51 15.26 -10.36
N ILE A 59 2.22 14.81 -9.32
CA ILE A 59 3.66 14.56 -9.39
C ILE A 59 3.96 13.47 -10.43
N GLN A 60 3.16 12.41 -10.46
CA GLN A 60 3.27 11.36 -11.47
C GLN A 60 3.03 11.91 -12.88
N PHE A 61 2.01 12.75 -13.07
CA PHE A 61 1.73 13.38 -14.35
C PHE A 61 2.92 14.23 -14.83
N LEU A 62 3.48 15.05 -13.95
CA LEU A 62 4.67 15.85 -14.23
C LEU A 62 5.92 14.98 -14.51
N TYR A 63 6.08 13.87 -13.80
CA TYR A 63 7.16 12.92 -14.05
C TYR A 63 7.03 12.27 -15.44
N ASN A 64 5.82 11.85 -15.80
CA ASN A 64 5.53 11.19 -17.08
C ASN A 64 5.73 12.12 -18.28
N GLN A 65 5.38 13.40 -18.15
CA GLN A 65 5.68 14.39 -19.20
C GLN A 65 7.19 14.52 -19.44
N LYS A 66 7.99 14.49 -18.37
CA LYS A 66 9.46 14.61 -18.46
C LYS A 66 10.13 13.30 -18.89
N ASN A 67 9.49 12.16 -18.68
CA ASN A 67 10.04 10.82 -18.95
C ASN A 67 9.08 10.00 -19.83
N PRO A 68 8.83 10.39 -21.09
CA PRO A 68 7.88 9.70 -21.96
C PRO A 68 8.34 8.29 -22.36
N LYS A 69 9.64 7.98 -22.25
CA LYS A 69 10.22 6.67 -22.57
C LYS A 69 10.08 5.63 -21.44
N ASP A 70 9.87 6.06 -20.20
CA ASP A 70 9.62 5.20 -19.03
C ASP A 70 8.52 5.81 -18.14
N PRO A 71 7.27 5.86 -18.61
CA PRO A 71 6.18 6.46 -17.88
C PRO A 71 5.76 5.57 -16.70
N ILE A 72 5.59 6.17 -15.53
CA ILE A 72 4.89 5.55 -14.40
C ILE A 72 3.41 5.55 -14.76
N THR A 73 2.93 4.46 -15.36
CA THR A 73 1.57 4.44 -15.94
C THR A 73 0.64 3.57 -15.10
N PHE A 74 -0.42 4.16 -14.53
CA PHE A 74 -1.54 3.41 -13.94
C PHE A 74 -2.45 2.75 -15.00
N LYS A 75 -2.34 3.15 -16.28
CA LYS A 75 -3.26 2.73 -17.37
C LYS A 75 -3.11 1.28 -17.86
N ARG A 76 -2.09 0.52 -17.45
CA ARG A 76 -2.07 -0.96 -17.59
C ARG A 76 -2.74 -1.68 -16.41
N GLY A 77 -3.68 -0.98 -15.79
CA GLY A 77 -4.89 -1.54 -15.18
C GLY A 77 -4.86 -1.51 -13.67
N PHE A 78 -4.31 -2.53 -13.08
CA PHE A 78 -4.18 -2.70 -11.62
C PHE A 78 -2.91 -3.48 -11.30
N LEU A 79 -2.04 -3.62 -12.29
CA LEU A 79 -0.86 -4.45 -12.21
C LEU A 79 0.24 -3.64 -11.54
N PRO A 80 0.65 -4.02 -10.31
CA PRO A 80 1.76 -3.36 -9.65
C PRO A 80 3.01 -3.42 -10.54
N TRP A 81 3.85 -2.38 -10.48
CA TRP A 81 5.04 -2.28 -11.33
C TRP A 81 6.01 -3.45 -11.09
N GLU A 82 5.91 -4.14 -9.96
CA GLU A 82 6.66 -5.37 -9.68
C GLU A 82 6.37 -6.49 -10.69
N PHE A 83 5.21 -6.46 -11.32
CA PHE A 83 4.80 -7.39 -12.37
C PHE A 83 5.04 -6.83 -13.79
N HIS A 84 5.56 -5.60 -13.90
CA HIS A 84 6.09 -5.10 -15.17
C HIS A 84 7.50 -5.68 -15.36
N GLU A 85 7.54 -6.98 -15.61
CA GLU A 85 8.77 -7.75 -15.69
C GLU A 85 9.44 -7.56 -17.06
N VAL A 86 10.72 -7.24 -17.02
CA VAL A 86 11.57 -7.03 -18.21
C VAL A 86 12.38 -8.30 -18.55
N ASP A 87 12.41 -9.28 -17.63
CA ASP A 87 13.26 -10.48 -17.67
C ASP A 87 12.57 -11.70 -17.02
N GLU A 88 12.85 -12.91 -17.51
CA GLU A 88 12.31 -14.19 -17.02
C GLU A 88 12.80 -14.53 -15.60
N GLY A 89 13.99 -14.06 -15.20
CA GLY A 89 14.45 -14.22 -13.82
C GLY A 89 13.57 -13.48 -12.80
N GLN A 90 13.14 -12.27 -13.14
CA GLN A 90 12.27 -11.46 -12.28
C GLN A 90 10.86 -12.07 -12.17
N LYS A 91 10.35 -12.68 -13.24
CA LYS A 91 9.11 -13.48 -13.24
C LYS A 91 9.09 -14.54 -12.15
N TRP A 92 10.15 -15.33 -12.09
CA TRP A 92 10.25 -16.42 -11.13
C TRP A 92 10.29 -15.90 -9.69
N ILE A 93 10.97 -14.78 -9.44
CA ILE A 93 11.07 -14.17 -8.11
C ILE A 93 9.71 -13.62 -7.67
N THR A 94 9.03 -12.85 -8.53
CA THR A 94 7.71 -12.29 -8.24
C THR A 94 6.68 -13.39 -8.00
N TYR A 95 6.69 -14.46 -8.80
CA TYR A 95 5.83 -15.63 -8.60
C TYR A 95 6.01 -16.25 -7.21
N ASN A 96 7.25 -16.47 -6.78
CA ASN A 96 7.52 -17.00 -5.45
C ASN A 96 7.10 -16.05 -4.33
N ALA A 97 7.31 -14.75 -4.51
CA ALA A 97 6.84 -13.74 -3.56
C ALA A 97 5.32 -13.75 -3.42
N CYS A 98 4.59 -13.81 -4.54
CA CYS A 98 3.12 -13.94 -4.53
C CYS A 98 2.65 -15.25 -3.90
N ARG A 99 3.33 -16.37 -4.20
CA ARG A 99 3.04 -17.67 -3.57
C ARG A 99 3.19 -17.61 -2.05
N ASN A 100 4.23 -16.96 -1.54
CA ASN A 100 4.43 -16.81 -0.10
C ASN A 100 3.37 -15.91 0.54
N VAL A 101 2.97 -14.83 -0.13
CA VAL A 101 1.84 -13.99 0.32
C VAL A 101 0.53 -14.79 0.36
N TYR A 102 0.29 -15.65 -0.63
CA TYR A 102 -0.89 -16.52 -0.63
C TYR A 102 -0.88 -17.51 0.54
N ILE A 103 0.26 -18.14 0.81
CA ILE A 103 0.43 -19.03 1.98
C ILE A 103 0.25 -18.25 3.29
N TYR A 104 0.74 -17.01 3.35
CA TYR A 104 0.50 -16.14 4.50
C TYR A 104 -1.00 -15.93 4.72
N TYR A 105 -1.77 -15.59 3.68
CA TYR A 105 -3.20 -15.34 3.80
C TYR A 105 -4.02 -16.58 4.19
N SER A 106 -3.62 -17.78 3.76
CA SER A 106 -4.33 -19.01 4.13
C SER A 106 -4.29 -19.28 5.64
N ILE A 107 -3.25 -18.80 6.33
CA ILE A 107 -3.10 -18.93 7.79
C ILE A 107 -3.61 -17.67 8.51
N ALA A 108 -3.27 -16.49 7.99
CA ALA A 108 -3.58 -15.22 8.63
C ALA A 108 -5.08 -14.93 8.67
N LEU A 109 -5.85 -15.28 7.62
CA LEU A 109 -7.29 -15.05 7.60
C LEU A 109 -8.05 -15.83 8.69
N PRO A 110 -7.87 -17.17 8.84
CA PRO A 110 -8.46 -17.90 9.97
C PRO A 110 -8.07 -17.32 11.34
N ILE A 111 -6.79 -16.96 11.52
CA ILE A 111 -6.34 -16.33 12.76
C ILE A 111 -7.04 -14.99 12.99
N SER A 112 -7.18 -14.15 11.97
CA SER A 112 -7.91 -12.88 12.07
C SER A 112 -9.38 -13.07 12.42
N ILE A 113 -10.04 -14.11 11.92
CA ILE A 113 -11.43 -14.43 12.29
C ILE A 113 -11.53 -14.80 13.77
N VAL A 114 -10.62 -15.65 14.27
CA VAL A 114 -10.59 -16.02 15.69
C VAL A 114 -10.30 -14.80 16.56
N LEU A 115 -9.32 -13.98 16.20
CA LEU A 115 -8.98 -12.76 16.92
C LEU A 115 -10.16 -11.77 16.93
N TYR A 116 -10.87 -11.62 15.81
CA TYR A 116 -12.06 -10.79 15.75
C TYR A 116 -13.14 -11.26 16.74
N ALA A 117 -13.41 -12.57 16.78
CA ALA A 117 -14.40 -13.13 17.70
C ALA A 117 -14.04 -12.90 19.18
N LEU A 118 -12.76 -13.06 19.53
CA LEU A 118 -12.25 -12.86 20.89
C LEU A 118 -12.24 -11.39 21.32
N LEU A 119 -11.95 -10.48 20.37
CA LEU A 119 -11.75 -9.06 20.62
C LEU A 119 -12.94 -8.20 20.18
N ARG A 120 -14.11 -8.79 20.01
CA ARG A 120 -15.31 -8.12 19.46
C ARG A 120 -15.74 -6.86 20.23
N ASN A 121 -15.35 -6.73 21.49
CA ASN A 121 -15.69 -5.60 22.36
C ASN A 121 -14.80 -4.37 22.11
N ILE A 122 -13.74 -4.50 21.31
CA ILE A 122 -12.87 -3.40 20.95
C ILE A 122 -13.41 -2.75 19.67
N ASP A 123 -13.84 -1.50 19.78
CA ASP A 123 -14.23 -0.71 18.62
C ASP A 123 -13.07 -0.64 17.62
N ASN A 124 -13.37 -0.76 16.32
CA ASN A 124 -12.40 -0.75 15.21
C ASN A 124 -11.47 -1.96 15.11
N ILE A 125 -11.69 -3.03 15.88
CA ILE A 125 -10.91 -4.25 15.72
C ILE A 125 -10.86 -4.78 14.26
N PRO A 126 -11.94 -4.70 13.42
CA PRO A 126 -11.84 -5.13 12.02
C PRO A 126 -10.83 -4.30 11.22
N LEU A 127 -10.78 -2.99 11.45
CA LEU A 127 -9.86 -2.10 10.76
C LEU A 127 -8.41 -2.40 11.14
N LEU A 128 -8.14 -2.65 12.43
CA LEU A 128 -6.82 -3.05 12.91
C LEU A 128 -6.38 -4.39 12.30
N LEU A 129 -7.28 -5.38 12.26
CA LEU A 129 -7.00 -6.68 11.65
C LEU A 129 -6.72 -6.56 10.15
N ILE A 130 -7.51 -5.79 9.42
CA ILE A 130 -7.27 -5.47 8.01
C ILE A 130 -5.90 -4.77 7.84
N GLY A 131 -5.58 -3.83 8.72
CA GLY A 131 -4.29 -3.13 8.73
C GLY A 131 -3.09 -4.07 8.93
N LEU A 132 -3.18 -4.97 9.91
CA LEU A 132 -2.18 -5.99 10.17
C LEU A 132 -2.06 -6.99 9.02
N LEU A 133 -3.19 -7.43 8.46
CA LEU A 133 -3.24 -8.34 7.32
C LEU A 133 -2.50 -7.75 6.12
N GLY A 134 -2.83 -6.51 5.75
CA GLY A 134 -2.17 -5.79 4.65
C GLY A 134 -0.69 -5.54 4.92
N THR A 135 -0.32 -5.19 6.16
CA THR A 135 1.09 -5.00 6.55
C THR A 135 1.88 -6.30 6.40
N GLY A 136 1.35 -7.42 6.89
CA GLY A 136 1.98 -8.73 6.76
C GLY A 136 2.14 -9.14 5.29
N GLN A 137 1.15 -8.88 4.43
CA GLN A 137 1.28 -9.09 2.99
C GLN A 137 2.51 -8.36 2.42
N TYR A 138 2.64 -7.04 2.66
CA TYR A 138 3.75 -6.27 2.11
C TYR A 138 5.10 -6.70 2.68
N LEU A 139 5.15 -7.07 3.96
CA LEU A 139 6.37 -7.58 4.60
C LEU A 139 6.79 -8.94 4.03
N VAL A 140 5.87 -9.90 3.94
CA VAL A 140 6.16 -11.24 3.37
C VAL A 140 6.62 -11.12 1.92
N TYR A 141 5.97 -10.26 1.15
CA TYR A 141 6.36 -9.95 -0.22
C TYR A 141 7.79 -9.38 -0.25
N TRP A 142 8.05 -8.33 0.53
CA TRP A 142 9.36 -7.65 0.57
C TRP A 142 10.51 -8.56 1.02
N PHE A 143 10.31 -9.34 2.09
CA PHE A 143 11.33 -10.27 2.57
C PHE A 143 11.61 -11.39 1.57
N THR A 144 10.58 -11.90 0.89
CA THR A 144 10.77 -12.90 -0.16
C THR A 144 11.55 -12.33 -1.34
N MET A 145 11.18 -11.12 -1.78
CA MET A 145 11.88 -10.41 -2.86
C MET A 145 13.36 -10.18 -2.52
N ARG A 146 13.69 -9.77 -1.29
CA ARG A 146 15.08 -9.58 -0.87
C ARG A 146 15.87 -10.88 -0.83
N LYS A 147 15.30 -11.91 -0.21
CA LYS A 147 15.93 -13.23 -0.10
C LYS A 147 16.28 -13.83 -1.46
N LEU A 148 15.40 -13.68 -2.45
CA LEU A 148 15.58 -14.28 -3.78
C LEU A 148 16.41 -13.42 -4.73
N ASN A 149 16.45 -12.10 -4.55
CA ASN A 149 17.31 -11.21 -5.34
C ASN A 149 18.77 -11.19 -4.85
N GLY A 150 19.14 -11.97 -3.82
CA GLY A 150 20.53 -12.10 -3.37
C GLY A 150 21.10 -10.87 -2.65
N PHE A 151 20.25 -10.04 -2.04
CA PHE A 151 20.64 -8.91 -1.19
C PHE A 151 20.45 -9.21 0.30
#